data_AF-A0A936W772-F1
#
_entry.id   AF-A0A936W772-F1
#
_cell.length_a   1.000
_cell.length_b   1.000
_cell.length_c   1.000
_cell.angle_alpha   90.00
_cell.angle_beta   90.00
_cell.angle_gamma   90.00
#
_symmetry.space_group_name_H-M   'P 1'
#
loop_
_entity.id
_entity.type
_entity.pdbx_description
1 polymer ?
#
loop_
_entity_poly.entity_id
_entity_poly.type
_entity_poly.pdbx_seq_one_letter_code
_entity_poly.pdbx_strand_id
1 'polypeptide(L)'
;MKKTEEGFQLSPSDLSNHLGCAHLTQLNLAAVEGKIQKPKWLDPSLAVMQERGLQFEKDYLDYLRKQGISIAVPGTDNIEKGFERTLSEMRKGVDYIYQAWLETDDWSYTQTRLPIVTYADGGRSAISVDG
;
A
#
# COMPACT_ATOMS: atom_id res chain seq x y z
N MET A 1 -8.59 -3.78 -7.97
CA MET A 1 -8.72 -3.55 -9.42
C MET A 1 -9.64 -2.37 -9.62
N LYS A 2 -9.23 -1.41 -10.45
CA LYS A 2 -10.02 -0.22 -10.79
C LYS A 2 -9.94 0.01 -12.30
N LYS A 3 -11.05 0.44 -12.92
CA LYS A 3 -11.08 0.84 -14.33
C LYS A 3 -10.51 2.24 -14.48
N THR A 4 -9.63 2.42 -15.47
CA THR A 4 -9.12 3.71 -15.92
C THR A 4 -9.55 3.95 -17.37
N GLU A 5 -9.26 5.12 -17.94
CA GLU A 5 -9.54 5.40 -19.36
C GLU A 5 -8.72 4.50 -20.29
N GLU A 6 -7.50 4.15 -19.88
CA GLU A 6 -6.53 3.38 -20.66
C GLU A 6 -6.53 1.87 -20.36
N GLY A 7 -7.29 1.42 -19.36
CA GLY A 7 -7.37 -0.01 -19.02
C GLY A 7 -7.75 -0.28 -17.56
N PHE A 8 -6.90 -1.03 -16.86
CA PHE A 8 -7.10 -1.43 -15.46
C PHE A 8 -5.88 -1.10 -14.61
N GLN A 9 -6.14 -0.52 -13.45
CA GLN A 9 -5.17 -0.31 -12.38
C GLN A 9 -5.30 -1.46 -11.37
N LEU A 10 -4.21 -2.20 -11.15
CA LEU A 10 -4.16 -3.37 -10.26
C LEU A 10 -3.45 -3.04 -8.94
N SER A 11 -3.83 -3.74 -7.88
CA SER A 11 -3.17 -3.69 -6.58
C SER A 11 -2.56 -5.03 -6.19
N PRO A 12 -1.64 -5.08 -5.21
CA PRO A 12 -1.08 -6.35 -4.70
C PRO A 12 -2.14 -7.35 -4.22
N SER A 13 -3.27 -6.83 -3.69
CA SER A 13 -4.41 -7.67 -3.31
C SER A 13 -5.07 -8.33 -4.51
N ASP A 14 -5.10 -7.69 -5.69
CA ASP A 14 -5.64 -8.32 -6.90
C ASP A 14 -4.79 -9.51 -7.35
N LEU A 15 -3.46 -9.40 -7.26
CA LEU A 15 -2.54 -10.50 -7.53
C LEU A 15 -2.70 -11.62 -6.51
N SER A 16 -2.72 -11.29 -5.23
CA SER A 16 -2.89 -12.26 -4.15
C SER A 16 -4.22 -13.01 -4.29
N ASN A 17 -5.29 -12.30 -4.63
CA ASN A 17 -6.59 -12.87 -4.94
C ASN A 17 -6.55 -13.78 -6.17
N HIS A 18 -5.84 -13.38 -7.23
CA HIS A 18 -5.70 -14.21 -8.43
C HIS A 18 -4.97 -15.52 -8.14
N LEU A 19 -3.85 -15.45 -7.40
CA LEU A 19 -3.07 -16.62 -6.99
C LEU A 19 -3.88 -17.56 -6.08
N GLY A 20 -4.74 -17.01 -5.21
CA GLY A 20 -5.63 -17.79 -4.36
C GLY A 20 -6.86 -18.35 -5.09
N CYS A 21 -7.41 -17.62 -6.06
CA CYS A 21 -8.62 -18.00 -6.79
C CYS A 21 -8.78 -17.19 -8.10
N ALA A 22 -8.50 -17.82 -9.25
CA ALA A 22 -8.67 -17.18 -10.56
C ALA A 22 -10.12 -16.74 -10.85
N HIS A 23 -11.13 -17.45 -10.30
CA HIS A 23 -12.53 -17.07 -10.44
C HIS A 23 -12.83 -15.74 -9.73
N LEU A 24 -12.19 -15.46 -8.59
CA LEU A 24 -12.35 -14.19 -7.89
C LEU A 24 -11.88 -13.00 -8.75
N THR A 25 -10.84 -13.19 -9.57
CA THR A 25 -10.41 -12.18 -10.55
C THR A 25 -11.50 -11.88 -11.58
N GLN A 26 -12.18 -12.91 -12.12
CA GLN A 26 -13.28 -12.72 -13.08
C GLN A 26 -14.47 -12.00 -12.44
N LEU A 27 -14.80 -12.33 -11.19
CA LEU A 27 -15.85 -11.63 -10.43
C LEU A 27 -15.46 -10.17 -10.17
N ASN A 28 -14.20 -9.89 -9.82
CA ASN A 28 -13.71 -8.53 -9.65
C ASN A 28 -13.78 -7.73 -10.96
N LEU A 29 -13.42 -8.33 -12.10
CA LEU A 29 -13.55 -7.72 -13.42
C LEU A 29 -15.02 -7.40 -13.73
N ALA A 30 -15.92 -8.36 -13.60
CA ALA A 30 -17.35 -8.16 -13.83
C ALA A 30 -17.93 -7.07 -12.92
N ALA A 31 -17.46 -6.97 -11.68
CA ALA A 31 -17.89 -5.92 -10.75
C ALA A 31 -17.39 -4.52 -11.18
N VAL A 32 -16.13 -4.41 -11.60
CA VAL A 32 -15.53 -3.15 -12.08
C VAL A 32 -16.16 -2.69 -13.40
N GLU A 33 -16.61 -3.62 -14.23
CA GLU A 33 -17.40 -3.35 -15.45
C GLU A 33 -18.88 -3.05 -15.19
N GLY A 34 -19.35 -3.17 -13.94
CA GLY A 34 -20.75 -2.93 -13.57
C GLY A 34 -21.72 -4.06 -13.94
N LYS A 35 -21.23 -5.22 -14.36
CA LYS A 35 -22.05 -6.39 -14.73
C LYS A 35 -22.64 -7.10 -13.52
N ILE A 36 -21.96 -7.02 -12.37
CA ILE A 36 -22.43 -7.59 -11.09
C ILE A 36 -22.24 -6.58 -9.97
N GLN A 37 -23.06 -6.68 -8.92
CA GLN A 37 -22.85 -5.92 -7.69
C GLN A 37 -21.99 -6.73 -6.72
N LYS A 38 -21.04 -6.06 -6.06
CA LYS A 38 -20.29 -6.70 -4.97
C LYS A 38 -21.24 -7.02 -3.81
N PRO A 39 -21.11 -8.20 -3.17
CA PRO A 39 -21.89 -8.51 -1.99
C PRO A 39 -21.63 -7.50 -0.88
N LYS A 40 -22.69 -7.07 -0.18
CA LYS A 40 -22.62 -6.05 0.90
C LYS A 40 -22.38 -6.66 2.29
N TRP A 41 -22.19 -7.97 2.37
CA TRP A 41 -22.02 -8.64 3.66
C TRP A 41 -20.61 -8.36 4.21
N LEU A 42 -20.56 -7.68 5.35
CA LEU A 42 -19.35 -7.55 6.16
C LEU A 42 -19.34 -8.66 7.20
N ASP A 43 -18.35 -9.54 7.11
CA ASP A 43 -18.07 -10.53 8.14
C ASP A 43 -17.68 -9.80 9.45
N PRO A 44 -18.42 -9.99 10.57
CA PRO A 44 -18.07 -9.38 11.85
C PRO A 44 -16.65 -9.74 12.32
N SER A 45 -16.14 -10.91 11.97
CA SER A 45 -14.77 -11.32 12.31
C SER A 45 -13.71 -10.53 11.55
N LEU A 46 -14.02 -10.07 10.33
CA LEU A 46 -13.14 -9.22 9.54
C LEU A 46 -12.94 -7.86 10.21
N ALA A 47 -14.00 -7.28 10.80
CA ALA A 47 -13.91 -6.02 11.54
C ALA A 47 -12.97 -6.14 12.75
N VAL A 48 -13.09 -7.22 13.53
CA VAL A 48 -12.21 -7.49 14.68
C VAL A 48 -10.75 -7.70 14.24
N MET A 49 -10.54 -8.42 13.12
CA MET A 49 -9.19 -8.62 12.57
C MET A 49 -8.55 -7.29 12.14
N GLN A 50 -9.33 -6.41 11.49
CA GLN A 50 -8.87 -5.09 11.08
C GLN A 50 -8.51 -4.22 12.29
N GLU A 51 -9.37 -4.19 13.31
CA GLU A 51 -9.12 -3.45 14.54
C GLU A 51 -7.83 -3.88 15.23
N ARG A 52 -7.60 -5.20 15.37
CA ARG A 52 -6.36 -5.73 15.94
C ARG A 52 -5.13 -5.39 15.09
N GLY A 53 -5.25 -5.44 13.78
CA GLY A 53 -4.17 -5.04 12.86
C GLY A 53 -3.78 -3.58 13.04
N LEU A 54 -4.77 -2.69 13.12
CA LEU A 54 -4.54 -1.25 13.35
C LEU A 54 -3.92 -0.98 14.71
N GLN A 55 -4.37 -1.70 15.75
CA GLN A 55 -3.80 -1.60 17.08
C GLN A 55 -2.33 -2.03 17.09
N PHE A 56 -2.00 -3.15 16.46
CA PHE A 56 -0.62 -3.63 16.34
C PHE A 56 0.28 -2.62 15.59
N GLU A 57 -0.20 -2.07 14.47
CA GLU A 57 0.53 -1.06 13.71
C GLU A 57 0.80 0.20 14.57
N LYS A 58 -0.20 0.66 15.33
CA LYS A 58 -0.06 1.79 16.24
C LYS A 58 0.97 1.52 17.34
N ASP A 59 0.87 0.38 18.01
CA ASP A 59 1.77 0.00 19.09
C ASP A 59 3.22 -0.12 18.60
N TYR A 60 3.40 -0.62 17.37
CA TYR A 60 4.71 -0.71 16.73
C TYR A 60 5.30 0.67 16.40
N LEU A 61 4.50 1.60 15.87
CA LEU A 61 4.97 2.97 15.63
C LEU A 61 5.35 3.67 16.94
N ASP A 62 4.59 3.46 18.02
CA ASP A 62 4.91 4.02 19.34
C ASP A 62 6.18 3.40 19.92
N TYR A 63 6.41 2.10 19.70
CA TYR A 63 7.67 1.44 20.04
C TYR A 63 8.85 2.07 19.30
N LEU A 64 8.75 2.29 17.97
CA LEU A 64 9.81 2.93 17.19
C LEU A 64 10.09 4.37 17.67
N ARG A 65 9.04 5.16 17.96
CA ARG A 65 9.19 6.51 18.53
C ARG A 65 9.94 6.52 19.85
N LYS A 66 9.67 5.55 20.74
CA LYS A 66 10.37 5.41 22.03
C LYS A 66 11.85 5.09 21.85
N GLN A 67 12.25 4.53 20.71
CA GLN A 67 13.64 4.27 20.35
C GLN A 67 14.33 5.49 19.71
N GLY A 68 13.63 6.61 19.54
CA GLY A 68 14.17 7.81 18.90
C GLY A 68 14.23 7.73 17.38
N ILE A 69 13.60 6.73 16.77
CA ILE A 69 13.54 6.55 15.32
C ILE A 69 12.60 7.61 14.74
N SER A 70 13.07 8.34 13.72
CA SER A 70 12.25 9.32 13.01
C SER A 70 11.25 8.64 12.07
N ILE A 71 9.98 9.05 12.17
CA ILE A 71 8.88 8.43 11.42
C ILE A 71 8.15 9.49 10.61
N ALA A 72 8.04 9.29 9.30
CA ALA A 72 7.21 10.10 8.42
C ALA A 72 5.91 9.39 8.01
N VAL A 73 4.84 10.17 7.82
CA VAL A 73 3.54 9.69 7.35
C VAL A 73 3.08 10.56 6.19
N PRO A 74 3.33 10.16 4.93
CA PRO A 74 3.02 10.96 3.74
C PRO A 74 1.52 11.23 3.52
N GLY A 75 0.62 10.52 4.22
CA GLY A 75 -0.84 10.66 4.08
C GLY A 75 -1.41 9.73 2.99
N THR A 76 -2.73 9.52 2.96
CA THR A 76 -3.40 8.52 2.10
C THR A 76 -4.43 9.13 1.14
N ASP A 77 -4.45 10.46 1.00
CA ASP A 77 -5.50 11.23 0.36
C ASP A 77 -5.42 11.32 -1.17
N ASN A 78 -4.21 11.42 -1.73
CA ASN A 78 -3.99 11.61 -3.16
C ASN A 78 -2.69 10.93 -3.60
N ILE A 79 -2.74 10.21 -4.73
CA ILE A 79 -1.65 9.38 -5.24
C ILE A 79 -0.41 10.20 -5.59
N GLU A 80 -0.54 11.10 -6.55
CA GLU A 80 0.55 11.93 -7.04
C GLU A 80 1.18 12.75 -5.91
N LYS A 81 0.34 13.41 -5.09
CA LYS A 81 0.83 14.15 -3.92
C LYS A 81 1.48 13.23 -2.89
N GLY A 82 0.95 12.03 -2.71
CA GLY A 82 1.45 11.03 -1.75
C GLY A 82 2.83 10.50 -2.12
N PHE A 83 3.04 10.25 -3.40
CA PHE A 83 4.32 9.85 -3.97
C PHE A 83 5.38 10.94 -3.78
N GLU A 84 5.08 12.19 -4.17
CA GLU A 84 5.99 13.32 -3.95
C GLU A 84 6.34 13.54 -2.47
N ARG A 85 5.36 13.39 -1.58
CA ARG A 85 5.61 13.44 -0.12
C ARG A 85 6.54 12.32 0.31
N THR A 86 6.33 11.08 -0.16
CA THR A 86 7.20 9.94 0.15
C THR A 86 8.63 10.19 -0.32
N LEU A 87 8.81 10.64 -1.56
CA LEU A 87 10.13 10.98 -2.11
C LEU A 87 10.82 12.11 -1.33
N SER A 88 10.08 13.14 -0.93
CA SER A 88 10.59 14.22 -0.09
C SER A 88 11.13 13.68 1.24
N GLU A 89 10.38 12.79 1.92
CA GLU A 89 10.81 12.21 3.20
C GLU A 89 12.02 11.28 3.04
N MET A 90 12.09 10.50 1.95
CA MET A 90 13.29 9.72 1.62
C MET A 90 14.52 10.62 1.43
N ARG A 91 14.36 11.75 0.72
CA ARG A 91 15.45 12.72 0.49
C ARG A 91 15.90 13.43 1.78
N LYS A 92 15.01 13.58 2.75
CA LYS A 92 15.34 14.11 4.10
C LYS A 92 16.11 13.10 4.95
N GLY A 93 16.12 11.82 4.57
CA GLY A 93 16.80 10.77 5.31
C GLY A 93 16.07 10.35 6.59
N VAL A 94 14.73 10.35 6.58
CA VAL A 94 13.97 9.79 7.71
C VAL A 94 14.21 8.29 7.83
N ASP A 95 14.25 7.79 9.05
CA ASP A 95 14.59 6.39 9.33
C ASP A 95 13.47 5.43 8.91
N TYR A 96 12.22 5.89 8.99
CA TYR A 96 11.04 5.08 8.72
C TYR A 96 9.92 5.89 8.05
N ILE A 97 9.38 5.39 6.93
CA ILE A 97 8.21 5.98 6.27
C ILE A 97 7.03 5.02 6.40
N TYR A 98 6.04 5.41 7.19
CA TYR A 98 4.83 4.64 7.39
C TYR A 98 3.78 4.99 6.32
N GLN A 99 3.18 3.97 5.70
CA GLN A 99 2.21 4.11 4.60
C GLN A 99 2.79 4.93 3.42
N ALA A 100 4.02 4.58 3.03
CA ALA A 100 4.67 5.15 1.86
C ALA A 100 3.90 4.85 0.56
N TRP A 101 4.04 5.75 -0.40
CA TRP A 101 3.53 5.60 -1.76
C TRP A 101 4.62 5.11 -2.68
N LEU A 102 4.27 4.24 -3.61
CA LEU A 102 5.19 3.79 -4.62
C LEU A 102 4.42 3.51 -5.92
N GLU A 103 5.08 3.83 -7.02
CA GLU A 103 4.50 3.90 -8.35
C GLU A 103 5.47 3.28 -9.35
N THR A 104 4.95 2.42 -10.21
CA THR A 104 5.61 1.82 -11.38
C THR A 104 4.58 1.79 -12.51
N ASP A 105 5.05 1.78 -13.76
CA ASP A 105 4.27 2.03 -14.99
C ASP A 105 2.90 1.33 -15.04
N ASP A 106 2.82 0.05 -14.66
CA ASP A 106 1.55 -0.72 -14.68
C ASP A 106 0.90 -0.87 -13.29
N TRP A 107 1.55 -0.37 -12.23
CA TRP A 107 1.19 -0.58 -10.83
C TRP A 107 1.39 0.68 -9.99
N SER A 108 0.31 1.39 -9.75
CA SER A 108 0.27 2.41 -8.68
C SER A 108 -0.26 1.77 -7.40
N TYR A 109 0.46 1.90 -6.29
CA TYR A 109 0.03 1.33 -5.02
C TYR A 109 0.11 2.37 -3.91
N THR A 110 -1.03 2.52 -3.22
CA THR A 110 -0.94 2.65 -1.77
C THR A 110 -0.74 1.28 -1.19
N GLN A 111 0.01 1.23 -0.09
CA GLN A 111 -0.03 0.10 0.82
C GLN A 111 0.73 -1.12 0.33
N THR A 112 2.05 -1.06 0.51
CA THR A 112 2.74 -2.22 1.06
C THR A 112 2.77 -2.03 2.57
N ARG A 113 2.16 -2.93 3.35
CA ARG A 113 2.41 -3.10 4.80
C ARG A 113 3.82 -3.67 5.04
N LEU A 114 4.79 -3.25 4.26
CA LEU A 114 6.18 -3.54 4.49
C LEU A 114 6.83 -2.24 4.94
N PRO A 115 7.65 -2.29 6.00
CA PRO A 115 8.45 -1.15 6.35
C PRO A 115 9.38 -0.89 5.15
N ILE A 116 9.19 0.23 4.44
CA ILE A 116 10.29 0.73 3.62
C ILE A 116 11.29 1.29 4.65
N VAL A 117 12.15 0.40 5.15
CA VAL A 117 13.35 0.74 5.90
C VAL A 117 14.39 1.12 4.86
N THR A 118 14.50 2.40 4.53
CA THR A 118 15.74 2.88 3.91
C THR A 118 16.73 3.14 5.03
N TYR A 119 17.73 2.25 5.16
CA TYR A 119 18.93 2.56 5.94
C TYR A 119 19.65 3.72 5.26
N ALA A 120 19.57 4.91 5.85
CA ALA A 120 20.43 6.03 5.50
C ALA A 120 21.82 5.81 6.12
N ASP A 121 22.54 4.78 5.68
CA ASP A 121 23.99 4.78 5.84
C ASP A 121 24.71 4.00 4.73
N GLY A 122 25.41 4.75 3.86
CA GLY A 122 26.65 4.30 3.26
C GLY A 122 26.65 3.31 2.07
N GLY A 123 25.51 2.94 1.48
CA GLY A 123 25.52 2.03 0.33
C GLY A 123 24.35 2.25 -0.63
N ARG A 124 24.66 2.66 -1.86
CA ARG A 124 23.71 2.80 -2.97
C ARG A 124 22.80 1.58 -3.08
N SER A 125 21.51 1.75 -2.82
CA SER A 125 20.47 1.02 -3.54
C SER A 125 19.15 1.78 -3.38
N ALA A 126 19.01 2.89 -4.13
CA ALA A 126 17.70 3.14 -4.71
C ALA A 126 17.38 1.89 -5.54
N ILE A 127 16.27 1.24 -5.28
CA ILE A 127 15.76 0.22 -6.20
C ILE A 127 15.43 0.99 -7.48
N SER A 128 16.41 1.05 -8.40
CA SER A 128 16.17 1.42 -9.78
C SER A 128 15.30 0.30 -10.31
N VAL A 129 14.03 0.59 -10.49
CA VAL A 129 13.17 -0.23 -11.35
C VAL A 129 13.54 0.19 -12.77
N ASP A 130 14.69 -0.30 -13.24
CA ASP A 130 15.09 -0.16 -14.63
C ASP A 130 14.41 -1.28 -15.43
N GLY A 131 13.58 -0.90 -16.40
CA GLY A 131 13.20 -1.72 -17.56
C GLY A 131 11.80 -2.28 -17.58
#